data_AF-A0A4Y3PKY8-F1
#
_entry.id   AF-A0A4Y3PKY8-F1
#
_cell.length_a   1.000
_cell.length_b   1.000
_cell.length_c   1.000
_cell.angle_alpha   90.00
_cell.angle_beta   90.00
_cell.angle_gamma   90.00
#
_symmetry.space_group_name_H-M   'P 1'
#
loop_
_entity.id
_entity.type
_entity.pdbx_description
1 polymer ?
#
loop_
_entity_poly.entity_id
_entity_poly.type
_entity_poly.pdbx_seq_one_letter_code
_entity_poly.pdbx_strand_id
1 'polypeptide(L)'
;MEYMGLWFILGIIFMLTWATKRMNGWSKLAVIVYYAVLSYVFIARKEEIYQEYHALPVPKQFWDTNSEWVGFMTGFFFVPFLLLLVYNYFLWFMAVSGTKKKLLVALSLIPAAVVYMCLLFIFSMYGYRP
;
A
#
# COMPACT_ATOMS: atom_id res chain seq x y z
N MET A 1 0.52 18.67 -2.01
CA MET A 1 1.59 17.67 -1.77
C MET A 1 1.27 16.71 -0.63
N GLU A 2 0.23 16.97 0.17
CA GLU A 2 -0.13 16.20 1.37
C GLU A 2 -0.23 14.68 1.15
N TYR A 3 -0.86 14.22 0.07
CA TYR A 3 -1.05 12.78 -0.21
C TYR A 3 -0.01 12.17 -1.17
N MET A 4 1.15 12.81 -1.38
CA MET A 4 2.15 12.34 -2.35
C MET A 4 2.64 10.90 -2.07
N GLY A 5 2.84 10.55 -0.80
CA GLY A 5 3.24 9.19 -0.40
C GLY A 5 2.20 8.14 -0.81
N LEU A 6 0.91 8.42 -0.60
CA LEU A 6 -0.19 7.57 -1.04
C LEU A 6 -0.17 7.38 -2.57
N TRP A 7 -0.07 8.46 -3.35
CA TRP A 7 -0.04 8.37 -4.81
C TRP A 7 1.17 7.59 -5.34
N PHE A 8 2.33 7.74 -4.70
CA PHE A 8 3.52 6.97 -5.03
C PHE A 8 3.32 5.46 -4.79
N ILE A 9 2.75 5.09 -3.63
CA ILE A 9 2.42 3.69 -3.30
C ILE A 9 1.43 3.11 -4.32
N LEU A 10 0.37 3.84 -4.66
CA LEU A 10 -0.60 3.42 -5.67
C LEU A 10 0.04 3.20 -7.04
N GLY A 11 0.96 4.09 -7.45
CA GLY A 11 1.71 3.95 -8.69
C GLY A 11 2.47 2.64 -8.75
N ILE A 12 3.12 2.23 -7.65
CA ILE A 12 3.83 0.95 -7.55
C ILE A 12 2.84 -0.23 -7.63
N ILE A 13 1.74 -0.17 -6.88
CA ILE A 13 0.71 -1.23 -6.88
C ILE A 13 0.13 -1.43 -8.28
N PHE A 14 -0.21 -0.34 -8.98
CA PHE A 14 -0.77 -0.39 -10.32
C PHE A 14 0.27 -0.86 -11.34
N MET A 15 1.52 -0.43 -11.24
CA MET A 15 2.60 -0.91 -12.09
C MET A 15 2.79 -2.43 -11.95
N LEU A 16 2.83 -2.94 -10.72
CA LEU A 16 2.94 -4.37 -10.44
C LEU A 16 1.74 -5.14 -10.98
N THR A 17 0.53 -4.66 -10.72
CA THR A 17 -0.72 -5.25 -11.23
C THR A 17 -0.74 -5.31 -12.76
N TRP A 18 -0.27 -4.26 -13.43
CA TRP A 18 -0.21 -4.20 -14.88
C TRP A 18 0.83 -5.17 -15.45
N ALA A 19 2.01 -5.25 -14.81
CA ALA A 19 3.10 -6.14 -15.18
C ALA A 19 2.74 -7.63 -15.04
N THR A 20 1.77 -7.99 -14.18
CA THR A 20 1.30 -9.37 -14.03
C THR A 20 0.50 -9.83 -15.27
N LYS A 21 1.18 -10.47 -16.22
CA LYS A 21 0.56 -10.97 -17.47
C LYS A 21 -0.54 -12.02 -17.26
N ARG A 22 -0.46 -12.83 -16.20
CA ARG A 22 -1.44 -13.90 -15.91
C ARG A 22 -2.75 -13.40 -15.29
N MET A 23 -2.82 -12.14 -14.83
CA MET A 23 -4.08 -11.58 -14.35
C MET A 23 -4.96 -11.17 -15.52
N ASN A 24 -6.23 -11.60 -15.52
CA ASN A 24 -7.19 -11.17 -16.51
C ASN A 24 -7.53 -9.68 -16.31
N GLY A 25 -8.10 -9.03 -17.34
CA GLY A 25 -8.44 -7.61 -17.30
C GLY A 25 -9.40 -7.24 -16.17
N TRP A 26 -10.34 -8.13 -15.84
CA TRP A 26 -11.32 -7.94 -14.77
C TRP A 26 -10.69 -7.90 -13.37
N SER A 27 -9.72 -8.78 -13.08
CA SER A 27 -8.98 -8.77 -11.82
C SER A 27 -8.13 -7.52 -11.69
N LYS A 28 -7.50 -7.07 -12.79
CA LYS A 28 -6.76 -5.80 -12.79
C LYS A 28 -7.68 -4.61 -12.50
N LEU A 29 -8.85 -4.57 -13.14
CA LEU A 29 -9.86 -3.55 -12.88
C LEU A 29 -10.35 -3.58 -11.43
N ALA A 30 -10.60 -4.77 -10.88
CA ALA A 30 -11.02 -4.93 -9.50
C ALA A 30 -9.98 -4.37 -8.51
N VAL A 31 -8.69 -4.63 -8.75
CA VAL A 31 -7.59 -4.04 -7.94
C VAL A 31 -7.59 -2.52 -8.07
N ILE A 32 -7.69 -1.97 -9.28
CA ILE A 32 -7.70 -0.52 -9.50
C ILE A 32 -8.88 0.14 -8.78
N VAL A 33 -10.08 -0.40 -8.94
CA VAL A 33 -11.30 0.11 -8.30
C VAL A 33 -11.19 0.00 -6.78
N TYR A 34 -10.71 -1.13 -6.27
CA TYR A 34 -10.50 -1.35 -4.83
C TYR A 34 -9.63 -0.25 -4.22
N TYR A 35 -8.44 -0.02 -4.78
CA TYR A 35 -7.53 0.99 -4.26
C TYR A 35 -8.02 2.42 -4.50
N ALA A 36 -8.70 2.70 -5.61
CA ALA A 36 -9.29 4.01 -5.86
C ALA A 36 -10.36 4.37 -4.80
N VAL A 37 -11.27 3.43 -4.50
CA VAL A 37 -12.28 3.61 -3.45
C VAL A 37 -11.62 3.74 -2.08
N LEU A 38 -10.64 2.88 -1.77
CA LEU A 38 -9.95 2.91 -0.49
C LEU A 38 -9.19 4.24 -0.28
N SER A 39 -8.56 4.77 -1.32
CA SER A 39 -7.91 6.09 -1.30
C SER A 39 -8.90 7.23 -1.12
N TYR A 40 -10.06 7.17 -1.78
CA TYR A 40 -11.12 8.15 -1.57
C TYR A 40 -11.59 8.15 -0.12
N VAL A 41 -11.89 6.97 0.45
CA VAL A 41 -12.34 6.84 1.84
C VAL A 41 -11.27 7.32 2.82
N PHE A 42 -10.00 6.97 2.57
CA PHE A 42 -8.87 7.42 3.38
C PHE A 42 -8.78 8.95 3.45
N ILE A 43 -8.79 9.61 2.29
CA ILE A 43 -8.64 11.06 2.16
C ILE A 43 -9.86 11.77 2.74
N ALA A 44 -11.07 11.31 2.43
CA ALA A 44 -12.30 11.92 2.90
C ALA A 44 -12.38 11.95 4.44
N ARG A 45 -12.07 10.81 5.09
CA ARG A 45 -12.08 10.75 6.56
C ARG A 45 -10.94 11.56 7.18
N LYS A 46 -9.76 11.62 6.54
CA LYS A 46 -8.66 12.47 7.02
C LYS A 46 -9.03 13.95 6.98
N GLU A 47 -9.66 14.40 5.91
CA GLU A 47 -10.15 15.77 5.80
C GLU A 47 -11.23 16.07 6.85
N GLU A 48 -12.16 15.14 7.07
CA GLU A 48 -13.18 15.28 8.11
C GLU A 48 -12.57 15.43 9.52
N ILE A 49 -11.59 14.59 9.87
CA ILE A 49 -10.85 14.70 11.15
C ILE A 49 -10.13 16.06 11.24
N TYR A 50 -9.53 16.53 10.15
CA TYR A 50 -8.87 17.82 10.13
C TYR A 50 -9.84 18.97 10.37
N GLN A 51 -11.03 18.94 9.76
CA GLN A 51 -12.08 19.95 9.97
C GLN A 51 -12.67 19.90 11.39
N GLU A 52 -12.88 18.70 11.94
CA GLU A 52 -13.43 18.50 13.30
C GLU A 52 -12.51 19.10 14.38
N TYR A 53 -11.20 18.97 14.21
CA TYR A 53 -10.21 19.38 15.19
C TYR A 53 -9.36 20.58 14.74
N HIS A 54 -9.89 21.43 13.86
CA HIS A 54 -9.20 22.59 13.26
C HIS A 54 -8.94 23.77 14.24
N ALA A 55 -8.63 23.46 15.50
CA ALA A 55 -8.30 24.43 16.53
C ALA A 55 -6.78 24.46 16.77
N LEU A 56 -6.26 25.64 17.09
CA LEU A 56 -4.89 25.82 17.57
C LEU A 56 -4.91 26.13 19.07
N PRO A 57 -4.12 25.42 19.90
CA PRO A 57 -3.22 24.32 19.55
C PRO A 57 -3.98 23.04 19.16
N VAL A 58 -3.37 22.22 18.28
CA VAL A 58 -3.97 20.96 17.81
C VAL A 58 -4.28 20.06 19.01
N PRO A 59 -5.55 19.67 19.22
CA PRO A 59 -5.93 18.92 20.41
C PRO A 59 -5.34 17.51 20.39
N LYS A 60 -5.09 16.93 21.56
CA LYS A 60 -4.61 15.54 21.68
C LYS A 60 -5.50 14.55 20.93
N GLN A 61 -6.81 14.77 20.96
CA GLN A 61 -7.82 13.93 20.33
C GLN A 61 -7.70 13.85 18.80
N PHE A 62 -7.16 14.89 18.15
CA PHE A 62 -6.83 14.83 16.72
C PHE A 62 -5.80 13.73 16.45
N TRP A 63 -4.71 13.72 17.23
CA TRP A 63 -3.61 12.79 17.01
C TRP A 63 -4.03 11.35 17.29
N ASP A 64 -4.82 11.13 18.35
CA ASP A 64 -5.30 9.79 18.70
C ASP A 64 -6.23 9.25 17.59
N THR A 65 -7.22 10.05 17.16
CA THR A 65 -8.16 9.69 16.08
C THR A 65 -7.45 9.48 14.73
N ASN A 66 -6.52 10.37 14.36
CA ASN A 66 -5.79 10.26 13.11
C ASN A 66 -4.85 9.04 13.09
N SER A 67 -4.13 8.77 14.19
CA SER A 67 -3.25 7.61 14.31
C SER A 67 -4.03 6.31 14.21
N GLU A 68 -5.18 6.22 14.88
CA GLU A 68 -6.06 5.05 14.83
C GLU A 68 -6.59 4.81 13.42
N TRP A 69 -7.07 5.87 12.75
CA TRP A 69 -7.56 5.78 11.37
C TRP A 69 -6.46 5.31 10.40
N VAL A 70 -5.26 5.88 10.49
CA VAL A 70 -4.13 5.47 9.64
C VAL A 70 -3.71 4.04 9.95
N GLY A 71 -3.68 3.63 11.23
CA GLY A 71 -3.40 2.26 11.65
C GLY A 71 -4.39 1.26 11.07
N PHE A 72 -5.68 1.55 11.17
CA PHE A 72 -6.74 0.74 10.58
C PHE A 72 -6.58 0.62 9.06
N MET A 73 -6.39 1.75 8.37
CA MET A 73 -6.27 1.78 6.91
C MET A 73 -4.98 1.13 6.40
N THR A 74 -3.91 1.12 7.20
CA THR A 74 -2.65 0.44 6.86
C THR A 74 -2.91 -1.03 6.52
N GLY A 75 -3.75 -1.72 7.30
CA GLY A 75 -4.12 -3.11 7.02
C GLY A 75 -4.80 -3.28 5.65
N PHE A 76 -5.78 -2.42 5.34
CA PHE A 76 -6.51 -2.48 4.06
C PHE A 76 -5.64 -2.15 2.85
N PHE A 77 -4.64 -1.28 2.99
CA PHE A 77 -3.71 -1.01 1.89
C PHE A 77 -2.67 -2.13 1.73
N PHE A 78 -2.05 -2.55 2.83
CA PHE A 78 -0.82 -3.32 2.75
C PHE A 78 -1.04 -4.84 2.74
N VAL A 79 -2.12 -5.36 3.32
CA VAL A 79 -2.41 -6.81 3.24
C VAL A 79 -2.73 -7.24 1.80
N PRO A 80 -3.64 -6.59 1.05
CA PRO A 80 -3.87 -6.94 -0.35
C PRO A 80 -2.64 -6.69 -1.23
N PHE A 81 -1.84 -5.67 -0.91
CA PHE A 81 -0.58 -5.42 -1.62
C PHE A 81 0.43 -6.55 -1.41
N LEU A 82 0.57 -7.04 -0.17
CA LEU A 82 1.41 -8.19 0.15
C LEU A 82 0.95 -9.45 -0.59
N LEU A 83 -0.37 -9.70 -0.63
CA LEU A 83 -0.93 -10.82 -1.39
C LEU A 83 -0.62 -10.72 -2.88
N LEU A 84 -0.72 -9.52 -3.46
CA LEU A 84 -0.35 -9.27 -4.86
C LEU A 84 1.14 -9.54 -5.11
N LEU A 85 2.02 -9.12 -4.20
CA LEU A 85 3.47 -9.38 -4.29
C LEU A 85 3.77 -10.88 -4.22
N VAL A 86 3.23 -11.57 -3.21
CA VAL A 86 3.40 -13.03 -3.04
C VAL A 86 2.88 -13.78 -4.26
N TYR A 87 1.72 -13.40 -4.79
CA TYR A 87 1.18 -13.98 -6.00
C TYR A 87 2.13 -13.81 -7.20
N ASN A 88 2.66 -12.60 -7.43
CA ASN A 88 3.63 -12.37 -8.50
C ASN A 88 4.89 -13.22 -8.35
N TYR A 89 5.46 -13.27 -7.14
CA TYR A 89 6.64 -14.10 -6.84
C TYR A 89 6.37 -15.58 -7.07
N PHE A 90 5.21 -16.07 -6.65
CA PHE A 90 4.80 -17.45 -6.91
C PHE A 90 4.75 -17.75 -8.41
N LEU A 91 4.16 -16.86 -9.22
CA LEU A 91 4.11 -17.04 -10.67
C LEU A 91 5.51 -17.01 -11.31
N TRP A 92 6.39 -16.10 -10.89
CA TRP A 92 7.76 -16.02 -11.39
C TRP A 92 8.58 -17.26 -11.03
N PHE A 93 8.43 -17.76 -9.80
CA PHE A 93 9.10 -18.98 -9.35
C PHE A 93 8.65 -20.21 -10.16
N MET A 94 7.35 -20.31 -10.47
CA MET A 94 6.79 -21.40 -11.27
C MET A 94 7.12 -21.29 -12.76
N ALA A 95 7.35 -20.09 -13.29
CA ALA A 95 7.64 -19.88 -14.70
C ALA A 95 9.09 -20.23 -15.09
N VAL A 96 10.01 -20.25 -14.13
CA VAL A 96 11.44 -20.38 -14.38
C VAL A 96 11.91 -21.82 -14.17
N SER A 97 12.63 -22.37 -15.17
CA SER A 97 13.29 -23.67 -15.08
C SER A 97 14.73 -23.54 -14.54
N GLY A 98 15.15 -24.53 -13.75
CA GLY A 98 16.50 -24.63 -13.20
C GLY A 98 16.67 -24.03 -11.80
N THR A 99 17.35 -24.79 -10.93
CA THR A 99 17.52 -24.48 -9.50
C THR A 99 18.20 -23.13 -9.26
N LYS A 100 19.23 -22.79 -10.05
CA LYS A 100 19.95 -21.51 -9.93
C LYS A 100 19.05 -20.30 -10.14
N LYS A 101 18.22 -20.32 -11.19
CA LYS A 101 17.33 -19.19 -11.49
C LYS A 101 16.19 -19.09 -10.48
N LYS A 102 15.67 -20.22 -9.99
CA LYS A 102 14.71 -20.26 -8.87
C LYS A 102 15.29 -19.65 -7.60
N LEU A 103 16.56 -19.94 -7.28
CA LEU A 103 17.26 -19.33 -6.16
C LEU A 103 17.39 -17.81 -6.33
N LEU A 104 17.70 -17.32 -7.53
CA LEU A 104 17.77 -15.88 -7.80
C LEU A 104 16.42 -15.18 -7.59
N VAL A 105 15.31 -15.79 -8.03
CA VAL A 105 13.96 -15.28 -7.76
C VAL A 105 13.66 -15.26 -6.26
N ALA A 106 14.03 -16.31 -5.52
CA ALA A 106 13.85 -16.33 -4.07
C ALA A 106 14.69 -15.25 -3.37
N LEU A 107 15.94 -15.04 -3.80
CA LEU A 107 16.82 -14.01 -3.24
C LEU A 107 16.34 -12.59 -3.53
N SER A 108 15.70 -12.34 -4.69
CA SER A 108 15.14 -11.02 -4.99
C SER A 108 13.94 -10.65 -4.10
N LEU A 109 13.36 -11.61 -3.37
CA LEU A 109 12.34 -11.34 -2.37
C LEU A 109 12.86 -10.42 -1.26
N ILE A 110 14.15 -10.51 -0.91
CA ILE A 110 14.77 -9.71 0.16
C ILE A 110 14.69 -8.20 -0.16
N PRO A 111 15.24 -7.70 -1.29
CA PRO A 111 15.10 -6.28 -1.62
C PRO A 111 13.64 -5.86 -1.83
N ALA A 112 12.77 -6.74 -2.35
CA ALA A 112 11.35 -6.43 -2.47
C ALA A 112 10.66 -6.26 -1.10
N ALA A 113 11.02 -7.09 -0.11
CA ALA A 113 10.52 -6.98 1.25
C ALA A 113 11.00 -5.68 1.92
N VAL A 114 12.26 -5.29 1.71
CA VAL A 114 12.78 -4.00 2.19
C VAL A 114 11.98 -2.83 1.61
N VAL A 115 11.75 -2.82 0.28
CA VAL A 115 10.93 -1.78 -0.35
C VAL A 115 9.51 -1.77 0.21
N TYR A 116 8.87 -2.93 0.36
CA TYR A 116 7.55 -3.03 0.97
C TYR A 116 7.51 -2.43 2.38
N MET A 117 8.50 -2.73 3.23
CA MET A 117 8.60 -2.17 4.58
C MET A 117 8.82 -0.65 4.56
N CYS A 118 9.63 -0.12 3.63
CA CYS A 118 9.79 1.32 3.46
C CYS A 118 8.48 2.00 3.05
N LEU A 119 7.71 1.40 2.14
CA LEU A 119 6.41 1.92 1.73
C LEU A 119 5.40 1.90 2.90
N LEU A 120 5.39 0.82 3.68
CA LEU A 120 4.56 0.69 4.88
C LEU A 120 4.90 1.80 5.87
N PHE A 121 6.19 2.00 6.14
CA PHE A 121 6.65 3.06 7.02
C PHE A 121 6.23 4.46 6.54
N ILE A 122 6.44 4.77 5.25
CA ILE A 122 6.02 6.05 4.64
C ILE A 122 4.51 6.27 4.81
N PHE A 123 3.70 5.23 4.61
CA PHE A 123 2.26 5.33 4.80
C PHE A 123 1.88 5.54 6.26
N SER A 124 2.50 4.82 7.20
CA SER A 124 2.25 4.97 8.63
C SER A 124 2.58 6.37 9.16
N MET A 125 3.51 7.09 8.51
CA MET A 125 3.82 8.48 8.86
C MET A 125 2.63 9.44 8.70
N TYR A 126 1.57 9.07 7.95
CA TYR A 126 0.33 9.84 7.93
C TYR A 126 -0.38 9.92 9.29
N GLY A 127 -0.09 8.96 10.18
CA GLY A 127 -0.59 8.87 11.54
C GLY A 127 0.36 9.49 12.57
N TYR A 128 1.54 9.95 12.16
CA TYR A 128 2.58 10.39 13.10
C TYR A 128 2.15 11.61 13.92
N ARG A 129 2.43 11.57 15.22
CA ARG A 129 2.28 12.69 16.15
C ARG A 129 3.67 13.29 16.43
N PRO A 130 3.93 14.55 16.03
CA PRO A 130 5.18 15.25 16.28
C PRO A 130 5.38 15.66 17.73
#